data_AF-A0A8T4ARJ8-F1
#
_entry.id   AF-A0A8T4ARJ8-F1
#
_cell.length_a   1.000
_cell.length_b   1.000
_cell.length_c   1.000
_cell.angle_alpha   90.00
_cell.angle_beta   90.00
_cell.angle_gamma   90.00
#
_symmetry.space_group_name_H-M   'P 1'
#
loop_
_entity.id
_entity.type
_entity.pdbx_description
1 polymer ?
#
loop_
_entity_poly.entity_id
_entity_poly.type
_entity_poly.pdbx_seq_one_letter_code
_entity_poly.pdbx_strand_id
1 'polypeptide(L)'
;MKTLVLMVGVLSTLAACEMDNTGASGESPARPFPDAGTVRSIAINGYQATRHQPPTSLRVGSVEQANAFIGLPPDYLVCVSTTENTVYSVYDNAGNLVAPAGVPFRQSYVMLVRDYPHLGGWASGVFRRVEEGKIGHIDMASVCPPSER
;
A
#
# COMPACT_ATOMS: atom_id res chain seq x y z
N MET A 1 14.64 -32.68 -66.94
CA MET A 1 15.29 -31.88 -65.89
C MET A 1 14.29 -31.73 -64.75
N LYS A 2 14.65 -32.21 -63.56
CA LYS A 2 13.84 -32.14 -62.34
C LYS A 2 13.96 -30.73 -61.77
N THR A 3 12.84 -30.06 -61.50
CA THR A 3 12.82 -28.85 -60.68
C THR A 3 11.80 -29.00 -59.57
N LEU A 4 12.26 -28.60 -58.40
CA LEU A 4 11.81 -28.91 -57.06
C LEU A 4 10.57 -28.09 -56.65
N VAL A 5 9.79 -28.69 -55.77
CA VAL A 5 8.68 -28.15 -54.97
C VAL A 5 9.11 -26.93 -54.15
N LEU A 6 8.19 -25.98 -53.93
CA LEU A 6 8.10 -25.26 -52.64
C LEU A 6 6.66 -24.76 -52.42
N MET A 7 5.90 -25.54 -51.64
CA MET A 7 4.72 -25.06 -50.94
C MET A 7 5.15 -23.93 -50.01
N VAL A 8 4.61 -22.74 -50.23
CA VAL A 8 4.71 -21.64 -49.26
C VAL A 8 3.71 -21.95 -48.15
N GLY A 9 4.18 -22.66 -47.13
CA GLY A 9 3.48 -22.80 -45.87
C GLY A 9 3.43 -21.42 -45.19
N VAL A 10 2.23 -20.86 -45.08
CA VAL A 10 1.97 -19.69 -44.24
C VAL A 10 2.08 -20.18 -42.80
N LEU A 11 3.30 -20.11 -42.24
CA LEU A 11 3.48 -20.19 -40.80
C LEU A 11 2.92 -18.91 -40.20
N SER A 12 1.75 -19.03 -39.60
CA SER A 12 1.20 -18.08 -38.65
C SER A 12 2.20 -17.93 -37.50
N THR A 13 3.09 -16.95 -37.59
CA THR A 13 3.85 -16.47 -36.45
C THR A 13 2.85 -15.79 -35.52
N LEU A 14 2.29 -16.57 -34.58
CA LEU A 14 1.89 -16.03 -33.29
C LEU A 14 3.13 -15.33 -32.75
N ALA A 15 3.19 -14.01 -32.94
CA ALA A 15 4.03 -13.16 -32.14
C ALA A 15 3.49 -13.30 -30.71
N ALA A 16 3.97 -14.32 -30.01
CA ALA A 16 4.05 -14.28 -28.58
C ALA A 16 4.80 -12.97 -28.29
N CYS A 17 4.10 -11.97 -27.76
CA CYS A 17 4.75 -10.98 -26.93
C CYS A 17 5.32 -11.77 -25.74
N GLU A 18 6.47 -12.39 -25.93
CA GLU A 18 7.41 -12.64 -24.85
C GLU A 18 7.76 -11.25 -24.32
N MET A 19 6.92 -10.75 -23.40
CA MET A 19 7.32 -9.69 -22.50
C MET A 19 8.50 -10.26 -21.73
N ASP A 20 9.67 -9.86 -22.19
CA ASP A 20 10.94 -9.99 -21.52
C ASP A 20 10.78 -9.36 -20.13
N ASN A 21 10.45 -10.19 -19.14
CA ASN A 21 10.29 -9.78 -17.74
C ASN A 21 11.64 -9.65 -17.03
N THR A 22 12.74 -9.66 -17.78
CA THR A 22 14.07 -9.39 -17.28
C THR A 22 14.42 -7.92 -17.46
N GLY A 23 14.24 -7.14 -16.39
CA GLY A 23 14.94 -5.86 -16.27
C GLY A 23 14.12 -4.64 -15.88
N ALA A 24 13.11 -4.74 -15.02
CA ALA A 24 12.79 -3.61 -14.13
C ALA A 24 13.81 -3.61 -12.97
N SER A 25 15.07 -3.39 -13.33
CA SER A 25 16.16 -3.08 -12.42
C SER A 25 15.72 -1.89 -11.58
N GLY A 26 15.79 -2.03 -10.26
CA GLY A 26 15.30 -1.04 -9.32
C GLY A 26 15.93 0.34 -9.56
N GLU A 27 15.14 1.25 -10.14
CA GLU A 27 15.36 2.66 -9.86
C GLU A 27 14.97 2.88 -8.41
N SER A 28 16.00 2.91 -7.57
CA SER A 28 15.98 3.59 -6.27
C SER A 28 15.18 4.89 -6.41
N PRO A 29 14.30 5.23 -5.47
CA PRO A 29 13.45 6.41 -5.63
C PRO A 29 14.32 7.63 -5.92
N ALA A 30 13.88 8.45 -6.88
CA ALA A 30 14.61 9.62 -7.40
C ALA A 30 15.04 10.62 -6.31
N ARG A 31 14.52 10.48 -5.07
CA ARG A 31 14.89 11.22 -3.87
C ARG A 31 14.92 10.28 -2.66
N PRO A 32 15.78 10.55 -1.65
CA PRO A 32 15.79 9.77 -0.41
C PRO A 32 14.42 9.83 0.28
N PHE A 33 14.07 8.75 0.98
CA PHE A 33 12.86 8.69 1.80
C PHE A 33 12.80 9.89 2.76
N PRO A 34 11.64 10.55 2.92
CA PRO A 34 11.53 11.76 3.72
C PRO A 34 11.88 11.52 5.18
N ASP A 35 12.31 12.59 5.85
CA ASP A 35 12.54 12.57 7.29
C ASP A 35 11.26 12.27 8.08
N ALA A 36 11.41 11.84 9.34
CA ALA A 36 10.30 11.46 10.19
C ALA A 36 9.26 12.58 10.41
N GLY A 37 9.68 13.85 10.41
CA GLY A 37 8.77 14.99 10.54
C GLY A 37 7.87 15.15 9.30
N THR A 38 8.47 14.99 8.12
CA THR A 38 7.74 14.95 6.85
C THR A 38 6.80 13.75 6.79
N VAL A 39 7.26 12.53 7.12
CA VAL A 39 6.40 11.34 7.14
C VAL A 39 5.22 11.50 8.09
N ARG A 40 5.45 12.06 9.27
CA ARG A 40 4.39 12.36 10.24
C ARG A 40 3.36 13.36 9.68
N SER A 41 3.82 14.38 8.97
CA SER A 41 2.94 15.37 8.33
C SER A 41 2.10 14.75 7.23
N ILE A 42 2.69 13.88 6.41
CA ILE A 42 1.97 13.10 5.39
C ILE A 42 0.93 12.18 6.05
N ALA A 43 1.27 11.52 7.15
CA ALA A 43 0.35 10.66 7.89
C ALA A 43 -0.83 11.43 8.49
N ILE A 44 -0.58 12.64 9.04
CA ILE A 44 -1.65 13.53 9.52
C ILE A 44 -2.58 13.93 8.38
N ASN A 45 -2.01 14.37 7.25
CA ASN A 45 -2.79 14.81 6.09
C ASN A 45 -3.59 13.64 5.49
N GLY A 46 -2.99 12.45 5.37
CA GLY A 46 -3.65 11.24 4.89
C GLY A 46 -4.83 10.85 5.80
N TYR A 47 -4.60 10.81 7.12
CA TYR A 47 -5.66 10.52 8.08
C TYR A 47 -6.80 11.56 8.02
N GLN A 48 -6.47 12.86 7.98
CA GLN A 48 -7.47 13.93 7.88
C GLN A 48 -8.26 13.86 6.58
N ALA A 49 -7.62 13.53 5.45
CA ALA A 49 -8.29 13.37 4.18
C ALA A 49 -9.29 12.20 4.20
N THR A 50 -8.93 11.09 4.86
CA THR A 50 -9.76 9.88 4.93
C THR A 50 -10.84 9.94 6.02
N ARG A 51 -10.55 10.56 7.16
CA ARG A 51 -11.40 10.53 8.37
C ARG A 51 -12.06 11.87 8.68
N HIS A 52 -11.73 12.92 7.93
CA HIS A 52 -12.26 14.28 8.07
C HIS A 52 -12.07 14.89 9.46
N GLN A 53 -11.07 14.42 10.21
CA GLN A 53 -10.73 14.90 11.54
C GLN A 53 -9.22 14.72 11.81
N PRO A 54 -8.61 15.53 12.68
CA PRO A 54 -7.23 15.32 13.09
C PRO A 54 -7.05 13.98 13.83
N PRO A 55 -5.91 13.29 13.65
CA PRO A 55 -5.62 12.08 14.40
C PRO A 55 -5.27 12.40 15.85
N THR A 56 -5.57 11.46 16.76
CA THR A 56 -5.17 11.53 18.17
C THR A 56 -3.99 10.61 18.42
N SER A 57 -2.95 11.10 19.11
CA SER A 57 -1.77 10.29 19.50
C SER A 57 -1.12 9.53 18.33
N LEU A 58 -1.06 10.16 17.13
CA LEU A 58 -0.50 9.54 15.93
C LEU A 58 0.96 9.11 16.14
N ARG A 59 1.27 7.87 15.77
CA ARG A 59 2.60 7.30 15.73
C ARG A 59 2.89 6.76 14.34
N VAL A 60 4.08 7.03 13.85
CA VAL A 60 4.65 6.40 12.66
C VAL A 60 5.51 5.25 13.14
N GLY A 61 5.25 4.06 12.63
CA GLY A 61 5.94 2.82 12.97
C GLY A 61 6.93 2.42 11.88
N SER A 62 6.93 1.13 11.59
CA SER A 62 7.75 0.52 10.54
C SER A 62 7.56 1.15 9.16
N VAL A 63 8.62 1.09 8.37
CA VAL A 63 8.66 1.50 6.96
C VAL A 63 9.23 0.34 6.16
N GLU A 64 8.50 -0.08 5.14
CA GLU A 64 8.89 -1.14 4.21
C GLU A 64 8.87 -0.58 2.80
N GLN A 65 9.84 -0.96 1.96
CA GLN A 65 9.81 -0.66 0.54
C GLN A 65 9.35 -1.90 -0.22
N ALA A 66 8.22 -1.80 -0.93
CA ALA A 66 7.65 -2.93 -1.66
C ALA A 66 6.88 -2.48 -2.90
N ASN A 67 6.85 -3.35 -3.92
CA ASN A 67 6.00 -3.17 -5.08
C ASN A 67 4.57 -3.58 -4.69
N ALA A 68 3.70 -2.66 -4.25
CA ALA A 68 2.33 -3.06 -3.93
C ALA A 68 1.53 -3.52 -5.17
N PHE A 69 1.85 -2.93 -6.32
CA PHE A 69 1.15 -3.14 -7.59
C PHE A 69 2.10 -3.68 -8.66
N ILE A 70 1.64 -4.68 -9.42
CA ILE A 70 2.43 -5.32 -10.48
C ILE A 70 2.73 -4.29 -11.57
N GLY A 71 3.99 -4.23 -12.02
CA GLY A 71 4.42 -3.35 -13.11
C GLY A 71 4.61 -1.88 -12.71
N LEU A 72 4.48 -1.54 -11.42
CA LEU A 72 4.82 -0.22 -10.89
C LEU A 72 6.12 -0.28 -10.07
N PRO A 73 6.87 0.85 -9.97
CA PRO A 73 8.03 0.94 -9.11
C PRO A 73 7.66 0.75 -7.63
N PRO A 74 8.65 0.41 -6.77
CA PRO A 74 8.39 0.18 -5.36
C PRO A 74 7.97 1.45 -4.66
N ASP A 75 6.97 1.31 -3.79
CA ASP A 75 6.50 2.35 -2.90
C ASP A 75 7.01 2.13 -1.48
N TYR A 76 6.96 3.18 -0.68
CA TYR A 76 7.15 3.04 0.75
C TYR A 76 5.81 2.80 1.43
N LEU A 77 5.68 1.66 2.08
CA LEU A 77 4.57 1.30 2.93
C LEU A 77 4.95 1.65 4.37
N VAL A 78 4.15 2.49 5.00
CA VAL A 78 4.42 3.02 6.34
C VAL A 78 3.31 2.60 7.27
N CYS A 79 3.67 1.96 8.39
CA CYS A 79 2.71 1.68 9.44
C CYS A 79 2.40 2.96 10.22
N VAL A 80 1.12 3.26 10.41
CA VAL A 80 0.65 4.42 11.17
C VAL A 80 -0.38 3.94 12.19
N SER A 81 -0.21 4.29 13.46
CA SER A 81 -1.23 4.03 14.49
C SER A 81 -1.74 5.32 15.10
N THR A 82 -3.01 5.35 15.45
CA THR A 82 -3.69 6.48 16.09
C THR A 82 -4.76 5.98 17.03
N THR A 83 -5.18 6.80 17.99
CA THR A 83 -6.29 6.48 18.88
C THR A 83 -7.60 6.91 18.24
N GLU A 84 -8.54 5.96 18.13
CA GLU A 84 -9.92 6.18 17.69
C GLU A 84 -10.89 5.76 18.78
N ASN A 85 -12.14 6.23 18.69
CA ASN A 85 -13.19 5.81 19.60
C ASN A 85 -14.09 4.80 18.93
N THR A 86 -14.48 3.79 19.70
CA THR A 86 -15.50 2.83 19.29
C THR A 86 -16.81 3.58 18.99
N VAL A 87 -17.37 3.41 17.80
CA VAL A 87 -18.58 4.15 17.38
C VAL A 87 -19.88 3.38 17.60
N TYR A 88 -19.80 2.08 17.86
CA TYR A 88 -20.93 1.21 18.18
C TYR A 88 -20.54 0.24 19.29
N SER A 89 -21.49 -0.10 20.17
CA SER A 89 -21.27 -1.16 21.15
C SER A 89 -21.03 -2.50 20.45
N VAL A 90 -19.98 -3.21 20.85
CA VAL A 90 -19.65 -4.55 20.33
C VAL A 90 -20.08 -5.58 21.36
N TYR A 91 -20.80 -6.61 20.90
CA TYR A 91 -21.27 -7.72 21.74
C TYR A 91 -20.67 -9.04 21.25
N ASP A 92 -20.41 -9.97 22.17
CA ASP A 92 -20.00 -11.34 21.82
C ASP A 92 -21.21 -12.19 21.39
N ASN A 93 -20.96 -13.45 21.02
CA ASN A 93 -22.01 -14.40 20.62
C ASN A 93 -22.97 -14.77 21.77
N ALA A 94 -22.63 -14.45 23.02
CA ALA A 94 -23.48 -14.64 24.20
C ALA A 94 -24.27 -13.37 24.56
N GLY A 95 -24.13 -12.28 23.79
CA GLY A 95 -24.80 -11.00 24.03
C GLY A 95 -24.15 -10.15 25.12
N ASN A 96 -22.96 -10.51 25.62
CA ASN A 96 -22.24 -9.68 26.58
C ASN A 96 -21.55 -8.52 25.87
N LEU A 97 -21.57 -7.35 26.48
CA LEU A 97 -20.87 -6.17 25.96
C LEU A 97 -19.34 -6.38 26.07
N VAL A 98 -18.69 -6.45 24.91
CA VAL A 98 -17.22 -6.58 24.78
C VAL A 98 -16.55 -5.21 24.77
N ALA A 99 -17.14 -4.24 24.05
CA ALA A 99 -16.60 -2.89 23.97
C ALA A 99 -17.74 -1.85 23.93
N PRO A 100 -17.81 -0.92 24.91
CA PRO A 100 -18.76 0.19 24.90
C PRO A 100 -18.45 1.22 23.79
N ALA A 101 -19.50 1.88 23.29
CA ALA A 101 -19.34 3.08 22.47
C ALA A 101 -18.56 4.18 23.23
N GLY A 102 -17.73 4.92 22.51
CA GLY A 102 -16.87 5.96 23.06
C GLY A 102 -15.56 5.46 23.69
N VAL A 103 -15.35 4.13 23.79
CA VAL A 103 -14.09 3.61 24.33
C VAL A 103 -12.95 3.82 23.33
N PRO A 104 -11.84 4.47 23.75
CA PRO A 104 -10.69 4.66 22.91
C PRO A 104 -9.97 3.34 22.66
N PHE A 105 -9.56 3.11 21.43
CA PHE A 105 -8.75 1.99 21.00
C PHE A 105 -7.67 2.46 20.02
N ARG A 106 -6.62 1.65 19.89
CA ARG A 106 -5.55 1.92 18.92
C ARG A 106 -5.97 1.33 17.59
N GLN A 107 -6.05 2.17 16.56
CA GLN A 107 -6.32 1.78 15.19
C GLN A 107 -5.03 1.91 14.39
N SER A 108 -4.72 0.88 13.60
CA SER A 108 -3.56 0.87 12.72
C SER A 108 -3.96 1.00 11.26
N TYR A 109 -3.08 1.65 10.50
CA TYR A 109 -3.23 2.01 9.11
C TYR A 109 -1.93 1.70 8.36
N VAL A 110 -2.05 1.30 7.10
CA VAL A 110 -0.93 1.34 6.16
C VAL A 110 -1.10 2.54 5.25
N MET A 111 -0.04 3.33 5.17
CA MET A 111 0.07 4.48 4.30
C MET A 111 1.09 4.20 3.21
N LEU A 112 0.69 4.35 1.95
CA LEU A 112 1.58 4.31 0.80
C LEU A 112 2.13 5.71 0.55
N VAL A 113 3.44 5.89 0.75
CA VAL A 113 4.18 7.13 0.54
C VAL A 113 4.93 7.05 -0.78
N ARG A 114 4.64 8.01 -1.66
CA ARG A 114 5.28 8.14 -2.97
C ARG A 114 5.71 9.57 -3.19
N ASP A 115 6.81 9.72 -3.92
CA ASP A 115 7.25 11.01 -4.39
C ASP A 115 6.45 11.41 -5.63
N TYR A 116 5.76 12.55 -5.57
CA TYR A 116 5.06 13.15 -6.69
C TYR A 116 5.74 14.47 -7.05
N PRO A 117 6.80 14.45 -7.90
CA PRO A 117 7.53 15.66 -8.27
C PRO A 117 6.64 16.77 -8.84
N HIS A 118 5.61 16.39 -9.60
CA HIS A 118 4.64 17.31 -10.20
C HIS A 118 3.64 17.91 -9.19
N LEU A 119 3.51 17.33 -7.98
CA LEU A 119 2.67 17.84 -6.89
C LEU A 119 3.48 18.51 -5.78
N GLY A 120 4.78 18.73 -6.01
CA GLY A 120 5.65 19.42 -5.04
C GLY A 120 6.31 18.50 -4.01
N GLY A 121 6.27 17.17 -4.16
CA GLY A 121 7.05 16.25 -3.34
C GLY A 121 6.29 15.02 -2.83
N TRP A 122 6.70 14.53 -1.66
CA TRP A 122 6.17 13.32 -1.03
C TRP A 122 4.72 13.48 -0.56
N ALA A 123 3.88 12.51 -0.89
CA ALA A 123 2.50 12.46 -0.43
C ALA A 123 2.01 11.02 -0.23
N SER A 124 0.86 10.90 0.44
CA SER A 124 0.16 9.63 0.62
C SER A 124 -0.73 9.34 -0.59
N GLY A 125 -0.50 8.22 -1.27
CA GLY A 125 -1.38 7.73 -2.35
C GLY A 125 -2.51 6.84 -1.85
N VAL A 126 -2.29 6.09 -0.77
CA VAL A 126 -3.26 5.17 -0.17
C VAL A 126 -3.13 5.26 1.35
N PHE A 127 -4.25 5.33 2.06
CA PHE A 127 -4.29 5.32 3.52
C PHE A 127 -5.45 4.43 3.96
N ARG A 128 -5.15 3.22 4.43
CA ARG A 128 -6.17 2.18 4.70
C ARG A 128 -5.97 1.52 6.04
N ARG A 129 -7.06 1.10 6.68
CA ARG A 129 -7.00 0.35 7.93
C ARG A 129 -6.39 -1.02 7.69
N VAL A 130 -5.57 -1.49 8.62
CA VAL A 130 -4.92 -2.80 8.51
C VAL A 130 -5.96 -3.93 8.42
N GLU A 131 -7.11 -3.80 9.06
CA GLU A 131 -8.19 -4.80 9.01
C GLU A 131 -8.87 -4.90 7.63
N GLU A 132 -8.63 -3.95 6.71
CA GLU A 132 -9.12 -4.06 5.32
C GLU A 132 -8.30 -5.08 4.49
N GLY A 133 -7.25 -5.68 5.07
CA GLY A 133 -6.56 -6.85 4.53
C GLY A 133 -5.33 -6.52 3.68
N LYS A 134 -5.52 -6.06 2.43
CA LYS A 134 -4.41 -5.93 1.46
C LYS A 134 -4.35 -4.57 0.74
N ILE A 135 -3.14 -4.20 0.33
CA ILE A 135 -2.90 -3.16 -0.69
C ILE A 135 -2.20 -3.82 -1.86
N GLY A 136 -2.92 -3.93 -2.98
CA GLY A 136 -2.48 -4.75 -4.11
C GLY A 136 -2.27 -6.20 -3.67
N HIS A 137 -1.03 -6.71 -3.77
CA HIS A 137 -0.71 -8.07 -3.29
C HIS A 137 -0.07 -8.13 -1.90
N ILE A 138 0.21 -6.98 -1.28
CA ILE A 138 0.85 -6.91 0.04
C ILE A 138 -0.21 -7.06 1.13
N ASP A 139 0.07 -7.95 2.09
CA ASP A 139 -0.71 -8.08 3.32
C ASP A 139 -0.38 -6.91 4.26
N MET A 140 -1.38 -6.10 4.60
CA MET A 140 -1.15 -4.97 5.51
C MET A 140 -0.74 -5.42 6.91
N ALA A 141 -1.02 -6.68 7.26
CA ALA A 141 -0.57 -7.23 8.52
C ALA A 141 0.94 -7.51 8.60
N SER A 142 1.61 -7.69 7.46
CA SER A 142 3.08 -7.82 7.45
C SER A 142 3.77 -6.48 7.63
N VAL A 143 3.16 -5.40 7.11
CA VAL A 143 3.66 -4.02 7.29
C VAL A 143 3.39 -3.53 8.70
N CYS A 144 2.17 -3.72 9.23
CA CYS A 144 1.82 -3.36 10.60
C CYS A 144 1.64 -4.62 11.46
N PRO A 145 2.72 -5.19 12.03
CA PRO A 145 2.60 -6.37 12.87
C PRO A 145 1.86 -6.06 14.18
N PRO A 146 1.31 -7.07 14.89
CA PRO A 146 0.56 -6.87 16.13
C PRO A 146 1.28 -6.06 17.22
N SER A 147 2.61 -6.05 17.23
CA SER A 147 3.42 -5.23 18.16
C SER A 147 3.32 -3.72 17.93
N GLU A 148 2.87 -3.30 16.73
CA GLU A 148 2.68 -1.90 16.38
C GLU A 148 1.21 -1.46 16.47
N ARG A 149 0.30 -2.41 16.73
CA ARG A 149 -1.15 -2.21 16.79
C ARG A 149 -1.69 -1.89 18.17
#